data_AF-A0A949TDB8-F1
#
_entry.id   AF-A0A949TDB8-F1
#
_cell.length_a   1.000
_cell.length_b   1.000
_cell.length_c   1.000
_cell.angle_alpha   90.00
_cell.angle_beta   90.00
_cell.angle_gamma   90.00
#
_symmetry.space_group_name_H-M   'P 1'
#
loop_
_entity.id
_entity.type
_entity.pdbx_description
1 polymer ?
#
loop_
_entity_poly.entity_id
_entity_poly.type
_entity_poly.pdbx_seq_one_letter_code
_entity_poly.pdbx_strand_id
1 'polypeptide(L)' 'MLIMINDINVREISKNDRFINYSEEKKIKNILGHPVKRVICDKQGNVILDIGDIISFNALEQVKQANALDYLFSSVYRK' A
#
# COMPACT_ATOMS: atom_id res chain seq x y z
N MET A 1 -26.42 -19.33 -31.56
CA MET A 1 -26.52 -18.01 -30.89
C MET A 1 -25.23 -17.80 -30.13
N LEU A 2 -24.37 -16.90 -30.63
CA LEU A 2 -23.04 -16.62 -30.09
C LEU A 2 -23.20 -15.55 -29.01
N ILE A 3 -22.85 -15.84 -27.75
CA ILE A 3 -22.67 -14.80 -26.73
C ILE A 3 -21.17 -14.57 -26.59
N MET A 4 -20.73 -13.48 -27.23
CA MET A 4 -19.42 -12.89 -27.08
C MET A 4 -19.25 -12.41 -25.63
N ILE A 5 -18.45 -13.09 -24.84
CA ILE A 5 -17.90 -12.55 -23.60
C ILE A 5 -16.46 -12.12 -23.89
N ASN A 6 -16.25 -10.81 -23.78
CA ASN A 6 -15.04 -10.07 -24.10
C ASN A 6 -13.75 -10.83 -23.83
N ASP A 7 -12.91 -10.92 -24.86
CA ASP A 7 -11.46 -11.02 -24.72
C ASP A 7 -10.95 -9.81 -23.91
N ILE A 8 -11.01 -9.90 -22.58
CA ILE A 8 -10.31 -8.97 -21.70
C ILE A 8 -8.83 -9.23 -21.95
N ASN A 9 -8.20 -8.29 -22.65
CA ASN A 9 -6.81 -8.36 -23.10
C ASN A 9 -5.88 -8.59 -21.90
N VAL A 10 -5.50 -9.85 -21.66
CA VAL A 10 -4.60 -10.30 -20.57
C VAL A 10 -3.30 -9.49 -20.52
N ARG A 11 -2.87 -8.89 -21.64
CA ARG A 11 -1.67 -8.04 -21.71
C ARG A 11 -1.85 -6.67 -21.05
N GLU A 12 -3.06 -6.12 -21.00
CA GLU A 12 -3.34 -4.85 -20.34
C GLU A 12 -3.35 -4.99 -18.81
N ILE A 13 -3.92 -6.08 -18.29
CA ILE A 13 -3.92 -6.40 -16.84
C ILE A 13 -2.48 -6.54 -16.33
N SER A 14 -1.64 -7.31 -17.02
CA SER A 14 -0.24 -7.55 -16.63
C SER A 14 0.65 -6.29 -16.67
N LYS A 15 0.34 -5.32 -17.53
CA LYS A 15 1.06 -4.04 -17.57
C LYS A 15 0.63 -3.13 -16.43
N ASN A 16 -0.67 -3.08 -16.13
CA ASN A 16 -1.19 -2.27 -15.03
C ASN A 16 -0.69 -2.78 -13.68
N ASP A 17 -0.73 -4.09 -13.45
CA ASP A 17 -0.27 -4.71 -12.21
C ASP A 17 1.22 -4.43 -11.94
N ARG A 18 2.08 -4.57 -12.95
CA ARG A 18 3.51 -4.24 -12.85
C ARG A 18 3.77 -2.75 -12.61
N PHE A 19 2.98 -1.88 -13.22
CA PHE A 19 3.11 -0.43 -13.04
C PHE A 19 2.67 0.02 -11.65
N ILE A 20 1.59 -0.56 -11.12
CA ILE A 20 1.11 -0.36 -9.74
C ILE A 20 2.19 -0.79 -8.75
N ASN A 21 2.74 -2.00 -8.91
CA ASN A 21 3.82 -2.51 -8.07
C ASN A 21 5.05 -1.59 -8.07
N TYR A 22 5.50 -1.10 -9.23
CA TYR A 22 6.67 -0.20 -9.29
C TYR A 22 6.44 1.14 -8.58
N SER A 23 5.25 1.72 -8.75
CA SER A 23 4.88 2.98 -8.07
C SER A 23 4.80 2.79 -6.55
N GLU A 24 4.25 1.65 -6.11
CA GLU A 24 4.17 1.29 -4.70
C GLU A 24 5.54 1.02 -4.08
N GLU A 25 6.41 0.25 -4.73
CA GLU A 25 7.78 -0.01 -4.27
C GLU A 25 8.57 1.30 -4.10
N LYS A 26 8.41 2.24 -5.03
CA LYS A 26 9.04 3.56 -4.92
C LYS A 26 8.51 4.34 -3.72
N LYS A 27 7.20 4.31 -3.48
CA LYS A 27 6.59 4.94 -2.28
C LYS A 27 7.10 4.28 -1.01
N ILE A 28 7.13 2.95 -0.95
CA ILE A 28 7.63 2.18 0.19
C ILE A 28 9.06 2.60 0.52
N LYS A 29 9.96 2.58 -0.47
CA LYS A 29 11.36 3.00 -0.29
C LYS A 29 11.47 4.43 0.23
N ASN A 30 10.58 5.32 -0.20
CA ASN A 30 10.59 6.72 0.20
C ASN A 30 10.03 6.98 1.61
N ILE A 31 9.27 6.05 2.19
CA ILE A 31 8.69 6.23 3.54
C ILE A 31 9.44 5.46 4.63
N LEU A 32 10.23 4.45 4.27
CA LEU A 32 11.02 3.69 5.23
C LEU A 32 11.97 4.59 6.02
N GLY A 33 12.07 4.36 7.33
CA GLY A 33 12.90 5.16 8.23
C GLY A 33 12.29 6.51 8.64
N HIS A 34 11.15 6.92 8.06
CA HIS A 34 10.43 8.11 8.50
C HIS A 34 9.47 7.78 9.64
N PRO A 35 9.24 8.70 10.59
CA PRO A 35 8.22 8.55 11.61
C PRO A 35 6.82 8.75 11.01
N VAL A 36 5.84 8.01 11.53
CA VAL A 36 4.42 8.26 11.21
C VAL A 36 3.91 9.51 11.94
N LYS A 37 2.99 10.22 11.31
CA LYS A 37 2.39 11.46 11.87
C LYS A 37 1.04 11.25 12.55
N ARG A 38 0.43 10.09 12.36
CA ARG A 38 -0.88 9.73 12.89
C ARG A 38 -0.90 8.24 13.19
N VAL A 39 -1.78 7.86 14.11
CA VAL A 39 -2.03 6.47 14.46
C VAL A 39 -2.54 5.72 13.23
N ILE A 40 -1.96 4.55 12.97
CA ILE A 40 -2.41 3.59 11.96
C ILE A 40 -3.04 2.42 12.71
N CYS A 41 -4.31 2.13 12.40
CA CYS A 41 -5.02 0.99 12.98
C CYS A 41 -5.41 -0.03 11.91
N ASP A 42 -5.64 -1.26 12.33
CA ASP A 42 -6.33 -2.26 11.52
C ASP A 42 -7.85 -2.04 11.51
N LYS A 43 -8.57 -2.91 10.80
CA LYS A 43 -10.05 -2.85 10.71
C LYS A 43 -10.75 -3.16 12.03
N GLN A 44 -10.06 -3.75 13.00
CA GLN A 44 -10.57 -4.09 14.33
C GLN A 44 -10.30 -2.96 15.34
N GLY A 45 -9.58 -1.91 14.92
CA GLY A 45 -9.19 -0.78 15.76
C GLY A 45 -7.90 -1.02 16.54
N ASN A 46 -7.18 -2.12 16.30
CA ASN A 46 -5.88 -2.36 16.92
C ASN A 46 -4.84 -1.42 16.32
N VAL A 47 -4.04 -0.79 17.17
CA VAL A 47 -2.95 0.09 16.74
C VAL A 47 -1.81 -0.76 16.16
N ILE A 48 -1.41 -0.43 14.93
CA ILE A 48 -0.26 -1.03 14.23
C ILE A 48 0.96 -0.12 14.37
N LEU A 49 0.76 1.20 14.25
CA LEU A 49 1.79 2.23 14.41
C LEU A 49 1.20 3.42 15.16
N ASP A 50 1.91 3.92 16.16
CA ASP A 50 1.56 5.14 16.90
C ASP A 50 2.39 6.34 16.41
N ILE A 51 1.94 7.56 16.71
CA ILE A 51 2.58 8.81 16.34
C ILE A 51 4.05 8.81 16.79
N GLY A 52 4.95 9.07 15.83
CA GLY A 52 6.39 9.07 16.07
C GLY A 52 7.07 7.72 15.81
N ASP A 53 6.32 6.61 15.69
CA ASP A 53 6.89 5.32 15.37
C ASP A 53 7.56 5.32 13.98
N ILE A 54 8.72 4.67 13.91
CA ILE A 54 9.52 4.59 12.68
C ILE A 54 8.93 3.52 11.77
N ILE A 55 8.72 3.90 10.51
CA ILE A 55 8.26 2.98 9.47
C ILE A 55 9.41 2.03 9.12
N SER A 56 9.38 0.84 9.71
CA SER A 56 10.31 -0.25 9.45
C SER A 56 9.75 -1.26 8.44
N PHE A 57 10.59 -2.17 7.95
CA PHE A 57 10.14 -3.29 7.13
C PHE A 57 9.09 -4.15 7.84
N ASN A 58 9.29 -4.44 9.14
CA ASN A 58 8.34 -5.23 9.92
C ASN A 58 6.99 -4.51 10.07
N ALA A 59 7.01 -3.20 10.32
CA ALA A 59 5.79 -2.40 10.39
C ALA A 59 5.04 -2.38 9.05
N LEU A 60 5.77 -2.29 7.93
CA LEU A 60 5.18 -2.30 6.60
C LEU A 60 4.45 -3.62 6.31
N GLU A 61 5.03 -4.75 6.70
CA GLU A 61 4.40 -6.07 6.55
C GLU A 61 3.11 -6.17 7.37
N GLN A 62 3.09 -5.67 8.61
CA GLN A 62 1.87 -5.62 9.42
C GLN A 62 0.79 -4.73 8.79
N VAL A 63 1.18 -3.56 8.28
CA VAL A 63 0.27 -2.65 7.57
C VAL A 63 -0.28 -3.27 6.28
N LYS A 64 0.54 -4.02 5.53
CA LYS A 64 0.11 -4.78 4.34
C LYS A 64 -0.93 -5.83 4.71
N GLN A 65 -0.65 -6.64 5.72
CA GLN A 65 -1.56 -7.68 6.21
C GLN A 65 -2.89 -7.08 6.66
N ALA A 66 -2.86 -5.88 7.26
CA ALA A 66 -4.05 -5.14 7.66
C ALA A 66 -4.78 -4.42 6.50
N ASN A 67 -4.27 -4.47 5.26
CA ASN A 67 -4.76 -3.68 4.12
C ASN A 67 -4.81 -2.17 4.43
N ALA A 68 -3.81 -1.66 5.14
CA ALA A 68 -3.75 -0.26 5.59
C ALA A 68 -2.66 0.58 4.89
N LEU A 69 -2.10 0.08 3.78
CA LEU A 69 -1.03 0.74 3.02
C LEU A 69 -1.40 2.14 2.52
N ASP A 70 -2.62 2.33 2.02
CA ASP A 70 -3.10 3.63 1.56
C ASP A 70 -3.14 4.66 2.70
N TYR A 71 -3.60 4.23 3.87
CA TYR A 71 -3.60 5.07 5.07
C TYR A 71 -2.18 5.44 5.45
N LEU A 72 -1.24 4.50 5.42
CA LEU A 72 0.17 4.76 5.69
C LEU A 72 0.75 5.79 4.70
N PHE A 73 0.54 5.62 3.39
CA PHE A 73 1.07 6.55 2.37
C PHE A 73 0.51 7.97 2.46
N SER A 74 -0.69 8.13 2.98
CA SER A 74 -1.27 9.45 3.29
C SER A 74 -0.79 10.03 4.63
N SER A 75 -0.13 9.24 5.47
CA SER A 75 0.34 9.62 6.81
C SER A 75 1.78 10.12 6.85
N VAL A 76 2.48 10.11 5.72
CA VAL A 76 3.91 10.41 5.64
C VAL A 76 4.13 11.82 5.10
N TYR A 77 5.18 12.50 5.60
CA TYR A 77 5.57 13.83 5.14
C TYR A 77 5.88 13.78 3.64
N ARG A 78 5.07 14.47 2.82
CA ARG A 78 5.49 14.87 1.47
C ARG A 78 5.98 16.30 1.59
N LYS A 79 7.24 16.52 1.24
CA LYS A 79 7.81 17.86 1.09
C LYS A 79 7.48 18.36 -0.31
#